data_AF-A0A9D8P1B9-F1
#
_entry.id   AF-A0A9D8P1B9-F1
#
_cell.length_a   1.000
_cell.length_b   1.000
_cell.length_c   1.000
_cell.angle_alpha   90.00
_cell.angle_beta   90.00
_cell.angle_gamma   90.00
#
_symmetry.space_group_name_H-M   'P 1'
#
loop_
_entity.id
_entity.type
_entity.pdbx_description
1 polymer ?
#
loop_
_entity_poly.entity_id
_entity_poly.type
_entity_poly.pdbx_seq_one_letter_code
_entity_poly.pdbx_strand_id
1 'polypeptide(L)'
;VPAIARYLAKDAIRGWLFTAQVTSRPLPYVLTRLDYTPASNDEVGKVFIELKANAKAALATAAIRISARDIVGKTVSEIFAAKGFLKETPRLIAAYDETVERYFDWRARYGAQFSGKGTGFYAEDPNASHRNTDWSRKDVVVLSSGGSSARLVNDEGILTARALTMDAPGDILGPYLRKAAKSNHYEAEDEVQASQAAMPKDLFTQLPVHAYILMFHLELHHYLWVHVDDITPYRYQPELKRKLVLPEEQTDLIDILTAEMDVLMDDIVAGKSGGTTVLCAGPAGVGKTLTAEVYSEIIQRPLYRVHSGQLGLNVAAMETALKDVLTRAQRWGAVMLIDEADVYIKRRDDNITMNAVVGVFLRVLEYFNGLLFLTTNRVDDIDEAIVSRCIAMIKFYPPDSDARRKIWSVMTEQFELAVDAALIEELVELFPAATGRDIKGLAKLVAKFCAQKKMPPSAAVFKRCSIFRGMDIGPPNRH
;
A
#
# COMPACT_ATOMS: atom_id res chain seq x y z
N VAL A 1 12.58 -22.41 37.87
CA VAL A 1 12.16 -20.99 37.80
C VAL A 1 13.30 -20.03 38.17
N PRO A 2 13.99 -20.15 39.32
CA PRO A 2 15.05 -19.21 39.72
C PRO A 2 16.16 -19.03 38.67
N ALA A 3 16.60 -20.13 38.04
CA ALA A 3 17.63 -20.07 37.00
C ALA A 3 17.21 -19.25 35.77
N ILE A 4 15.93 -19.32 35.37
CA ILE A 4 15.38 -18.54 34.25
C ILE A 4 15.30 -17.06 34.64
N ALA A 5 14.82 -16.75 35.84
CA ALA A 5 14.76 -15.37 36.33
C ALA A 5 16.15 -14.72 36.36
N ARG A 6 17.15 -15.40 36.92
CA ARG A 6 18.55 -14.94 36.94
C ARG A 6 19.12 -14.77 35.53
N TYR A 7 18.89 -15.74 34.64
CA TYR A 7 19.32 -15.65 33.25
C TYR A 7 18.72 -14.44 32.54
N LEU A 8 17.43 -14.17 32.72
CA LEU A 8 16.75 -13.05 32.07
C LEU A 8 17.20 -11.71 32.63
N ALA A 9 17.47 -11.61 33.94
CA ALA A 9 17.89 -10.38 34.60
C ALA A 9 19.38 -10.02 34.37
N LYS A 10 20.26 -11.02 34.28
CA LYS A 10 21.71 -10.80 34.17
C LYS A 10 22.08 -10.03 32.90
N ASP A 11 22.73 -8.86 32.98
CA ASP A 11 23.11 -8.07 31.80
C ASP A 11 21.91 -7.69 30.90
N ALA A 12 20.71 -7.59 31.49
CA ALA A 12 19.50 -7.14 30.79
C ALA A 12 19.49 -5.62 30.61
N ILE A 13 18.89 -5.17 29.51
CA ILE A 13 18.68 -3.75 29.18
C ILE A 13 17.22 -3.39 29.45
N ARG A 14 16.26 -4.14 28.87
CA ARG A 14 14.81 -3.93 29.06
C ARG A 14 14.08 -5.16 29.58
N GLY A 15 14.74 -6.31 29.59
CA GLY A 15 14.13 -7.60 29.95
C GLY A 15 13.33 -8.20 28.79
N TRP A 16 13.75 -7.95 27.55
CA TRP A 16 13.03 -8.45 26.37
C TRP A 16 13.61 -9.75 25.82
N LEU A 17 12.73 -10.50 25.17
CA LEU A 17 13.07 -11.63 24.30
C LEU A 17 12.70 -11.30 22.86
N PHE A 18 13.55 -11.68 21.92
CA PHE A 18 13.32 -11.50 20.49
C PHE A 18 13.00 -12.83 19.83
N THR A 19 12.07 -12.85 18.88
CA THR A 19 11.83 -14.05 18.06
C THR A 19 13.05 -14.36 17.20
N ALA A 20 13.32 -15.64 17.00
CA ALA A 20 14.45 -16.15 16.24
C ALA A 20 13.96 -17.22 15.25
N GLN A 21 13.30 -16.76 14.18
CA GLN A 21 12.92 -17.60 13.05
C GLN A 21 13.76 -17.18 11.83
N VAL A 22 14.21 -18.16 11.05
CA VAL A 22 15.13 -17.94 9.93
C VAL A 22 14.52 -17.05 8.83
N THR A 23 13.20 -17.04 8.71
CA THR A 23 12.45 -16.33 7.65
C THR A 23 11.79 -15.04 8.10
N SER A 24 11.81 -14.73 9.41
CA SER A 24 11.14 -13.54 9.94
C SER A 24 12.09 -12.68 10.74
N ARG A 25 11.86 -11.37 10.67
CA ARG A 25 12.61 -10.36 11.41
C ARG A 25 12.47 -10.59 12.93
N PRO A 26 13.51 -10.29 13.72
CA PRO A 26 13.47 -10.47 15.16
C PRO A 26 12.50 -9.47 15.79
N LEU A 27 11.41 -9.97 16.36
CA LEU A 27 10.37 -9.16 16.98
C LEU A 27 10.48 -9.24 18.51
N PRO A 28 10.57 -8.09 19.21
CA PRO A 28 10.72 -8.08 20.66
C PRO A 28 9.40 -8.34 21.39
N TYR A 29 9.51 -8.98 22.54
CA TYR A 29 8.45 -9.15 23.52
C TYR A 29 9.00 -8.91 24.92
N VAL A 30 8.20 -8.26 25.76
CA VAL A 30 8.49 -8.17 27.20
C VAL A 30 7.91 -9.37 27.91
N LEU A 31 8.64 -9.89 28.89
CA LEU A 31 8.12 -10.89 29.81
C LEU A 31 7.14 -10.23 30.78
N THR A 32 5.92 -10.75 30.87
CA THR A 32 4.90 -10.26 31.84
C THR A 32 4.61 -11.24 32.95
N ARG A 33 4.92 -12.52 32.75
CA ARG A 33 4.70 -13.56 33.77
C ARG A 33 5.65 -14.74 33.56
N LEU A 34 6.30 -15.15 34.65
CA LEU A 34 7.04 -16.39 34.76
C LEU A 34 6.41 -17.21 35.89
N ASP A 35 5.89 -18.38 35.55
CA ASP A 35 5.11 -19.22 36.45
C ASP A 35 5.49 -20.69 36.29
N TYR A 36 5.10 -21.50 37.27
CA TYR A 36 5.29 -22.94 37.27
C TYR A 36 4.02 -23.64 37.71
N THR A 37 3.64 -24.68 36.99
CA THR A 37 2.61 -25.61 37.40
C THR A 37 3.29 -26.91 37.83
N PRO A 38 3.15 -27.33 39.11
CA PRO A 38 3.64 -28.63 39.59
C PRO A 38 3.00 -29.79 38.82
N ALA A 39 3.69 -30.93 38.79
CA ALA A 39 3.10 -32.14 38.23
C ALA A 39 1.97 -32.67 39.14
N SER A 40 0.89 -33.16 38.53
CA SER A 40 -0.22 -33.84 39.19
C SER A 40 -0.56 -35.13 38.43
N ASN A 41 -1.54 -35.90 38.92
CA ASN A 41 -1.96 -37.14 38.26
C ASN A 41 -2.42 -36.92 36.81
N ASP A 42 -2.96 -35.73 36.50
CA ASP A 42 -3.53 -35.41 35.18
C ASP A 42 -2.69 -34.38 34.39
N GLU A 43 -1.67 -33.76 34.99
CA GLU A 43 -0.91 -32.69 34.35
C GLU A 43 0.62 -32.83 34.55
N VAL A 44 1.36 -32.75 33.45
CA VAL A 44 2.83 -32.76 33.49
C VAL A 44 3.34 -31.40 33.98
N GLY A 45 4.26 -31.43 34.95
CA GLY A 45 4.90 -30.23 35.48
C GLY A 45 5.57 -29.40 34.38
N LYS A 46 5.29 -28.09 34.35
CA LYS A 46 5.75 -27.20 33.29
C LYS A 46 5.99 -25.79 33.79
N VAL A 47 7.02 -25.14 33.22
CA VAL A 47 7.25 -23.70 33.37
C VAL A 47 6.51 -22.99 32.25
N PHE A 48 5.79 -21.93 32.61
CA PHE A 48 5.02 -21.08 31.72
C PHE A 48 5.55 -19.66 31.74
N ILE A 49 5.76 -19.10 30.56
CA ILE A 49 6.31 -17.77 30.33
C ILE A 49 5.32 -17.02 29.44
N GLU A 50 4.73 -15.93 29.92
CA GLU A 50 3.85 -15.06 29.14
C GLU A 50 4.63 -13.85 28.64
N LEU A 51 4.53 -13.60 27.34
CA LEU A 51 5.22 -12.55 26.63
C LEU A 51 4.20 -11.61 25.99
N LYS A 52 4.44 -10.30 26.04
CA LYS A 52 3.54 -9.31 25.43
C LYS A 52 4.28 -8.29 24.59
N ALA A 53 3.60 -7.76 23.58
CA ALA A 53 4.05 -6.66 22.73
C ALA A 53 2.84 -5.95 22.12
N ASN A 54 2.97 -4.68 21.79
CA ASN A 54 2.00 -3.98 20.94
C ASN A 54 2.28 -4.34 19.48
N ALA A 55 1.32 -4.93 18.78
CA ALA A 55 1.46 -5.27 17.38
C ALA A 55 0.12 -5.09 16.67
N LYS A 56 0.14 -4.50 15.46
CA LYS A 56 -1.06 -4.39 14.61
C LYS A 56 -2.27 -3.77 15.35
N ALA A 57 -2.01 -2.66 16.03
CA ALA A 57 -2.96 -1.93 16.90
C ALA A 57 -3.50 -2.69 18.13
N ALA A 58 -3.06 -3.91 18.41
CA ALA A 58 -3.53 -4.71 19.53
C ALA A 58 -2.37 -5.20 20.43
N LEU A 59 -2.73 -5.70 21.62
CA LEU A 59 -1.77 -6.35 22.51
C LEU A 59 -1.56 -7.81 22.07
N ALA A 60 -0.46 -8.09 21.40
CA ALA A 60 -0.06 -9.44 21.04
C ALA A 60 0.47 -10.16 22.27
N THR A 61 -0.02 -11.38 22.50
CA THR A 61 0.45 -12.26 23.57
C THR A 61 1.08 -13.50 22.96
N ALA A 62 2.28 -13.84 23.40
CA ALA A 62 2.96 -15.09 23.10
C ALA A 62 3.22 -15.86 24.40
N ALA A 63 3.38 -17.18 24.32
CA ALA A 63 3.66 -18.00 25.49
C ALA A 63 4.73 -19.05 25.19
N ILE A 64 5.69 -19.20 26.09
CA ILE A 64 6.69 -20.27 26.05
C ILE A 64 6.35 -21.29 27.13
N ARG A 65 6.24 -22.55 26.71
CA ARG A 65 6.02 -23.69 27.61
C ARG A 65 7.27 -24.55 27.62
N ILE A 66 7.83 -24.76 28.81
CA ILE A 66 9.03 -25.56 29.03
C ILE A 66 8.65 -26.74 29.93
N SER A 67 8.76 -27.94 29.37
CA SER A 67 8.55 -29.21 30.07
C SER A 67 9.88 -29.78 30.57
N ALA A 68 9.85 -30.81 31.41
CA ALA A 68 11.06 -31.50 31.87
C ALA A 68 11.95 -31.98 30.70
N ARG A 69 11.35 -32.47 29.61
CA ARG A 69 12.08 -32.95 28.42
C ARG A 69 12.84 -31.84 27.69
N ASP A 70 12.39 -30.61 27.80
CA ASP A 70 13.06 -29.46 27.19
C ASP A 70 14.33 -29.07 27.95
N ILE A 71 14.47 -29.46 29.24
CA ILE A 71 15.52 -29.00 30.15
C ILE A 71 16.75 -29.92 30.13
N VAL A 72 16.55 -31.23 30.01
CA VAL A 72 17.63 -32.22 30.18
C VAL A 72 18.80 -31.94 29.24
N GLY A 73 19.99 -31.76 29.82
CA GLY A 73 21.23 -31.55 29.07
C GLY A 73 21.35 -30.21 28.36
N LYS A 74 20.49 -29.23 28.66
CA LYS A 74 20.50 -27.90 28.01
C LYS A 74 20.65 -26.77 29.01
N THR A 75 21.38 -25.75 28.61
CA THR A 75 21.44 -24.44 29.27
C THR A 75 20.14 -23.66 29.04
N VAL A 76 19.87 -22.65 29.88
CA VAL A 76 18.67 -21.80 29.72
C VAL A 76 18.65 -21.11 28.35
N SER A 77 19.79 -20.65 27.85
CA SER A 77 19.92 -20.06 26.51
C SER A 77 19.55 -21.04 25.39
N GLU A 78 20.00 -22.29 25.48
CA GLU A 78 19.66 -23.33 24.49
C GLU A 78 18.18 -23.71 24.54
N ILE A 79 17.56 -23.67 25.72
CA ILE A 79 16.11 -23.87 25.87
C ILE A 79 15.35 -22.76 25.13
N PHE A 80 15.70 -21.49 25.34
CA PHE A 80 15.03 -20.38 24.65
C PHE A 80 15.26 -20.43 23.14
N ALA A 81 16.49 -20.68 22.69
CA ALA A 81 16.80 -20.81 21.27
C ALA A 81 16.01 -21.94 20.61
N ALA A 82 15.89 -23.10 21.27
CA ALA A 82 15.08 -24.22 20.79
C ALA A 82 13.57 -23.89 20.75
N LYS A 83 13.11 -22.93 21.56
CA LYS A 83 11.73 -22.41 21.53
C LYS A 83 11.57 -21.22 20.56
N GLY A 84 12.61 -20.86 19.81
CA GLY A 84 12.58 -19.78 18.82
C GLY A 84 12.70 -18.38 19.42
N PHE A 85 13.34 -18.24 20.58
CA PHE A 85 13.57 -16.95 21.23
C PHE A 85 15.04 -16.74 21.57
N LEU A 86 15.50 -15.51 21.43
CA LEU A 86 16.82 -15.06 21.86
C LEU A 86 16.67 -13.97 22.90
N LYS A 87 17.63 -13.92 23.80
CA LYS A 87 17.71 -12.80 24.75
C LYS A 87 18.13 -11.53 24.02
N GLU A 88 17.62 -10.39 24.47
CA GLU A 88 18.07 -9.08 24.01
C GLU A 88 19.60 -8.94 24.04
N THR A 89 20.10 -8.11 23.12
CA THR A 89 21.51 -7.70 23.06
C THR A 89 21.55 -6.20 22.74
N PRO A 90 22.65 -5.48 23.05
CA PRO A 90 22.77 -4.06 22.70
C PRO A 90 22.50 -3.78 21.22
N ARG A 91 22.94 -4.68 20.32
CA ARG A 91 22.70 -4.58 18.87
C ARG A 91 21.22 -4.72 18.50
N LEU A 92 20.50 -5.67 19.12
CA LEU A 92 19.08 -5.87 18.87
C LEU A 92 18.24 -4.71 19.38
N ILE A 93 18.57 -4.17 20.56
CA ILE A 93 17.89 -3.02 21.14
C ILE A 93 18.13 -1.77 20.29
N ALA A 94 19.38 -1.50 19.89
CA ALA A 94 19.69 -0.35 19.04
C ALA A 94 18.97 -0.42 17.68
N ALA A 95 18.94 -1.59 17.04
CA ALA A 95 18.20 -1.78 15.79
C ALA A 95 16.69 -1.59 15.98
N TYR A 96 16.12 -2.06 17.09
CA TYR A 96 14.73 -1.83 17.43
C TYR A 96 14.43 -0.33 17.63
N ASP A 97 15.27 0.40 18.37
CA ASP A 97 15.05 1.81 18.65
C ASP A 97 15.02 2.64 17.36
N GLU A 98 15.95 2.37 16.44
CA GLU A 98 15.99 3.00 15.11
C GLU A 98 14.70 2.71 14.29
N THR A 99 14.24 1.46 14.30
CA THR A 99 13.00 1.05 13.63
C THR A 99 11.76 1.72 14.26
N VAL A 100 11.73 1.88 15.58
CA VAL A 100 10.59 2.46 16.29
C VAL A 100 10.51 3.98 16.13
N GLU A 101 11.63 4.68 16.03
CA GLU A 101 11.64 6.10 15.67
C GLU A 101 10.98 6.32 14.31
N ARG A 102 11.39 5.55 13.28
CA ARG A 102 10.73 5.57 11.96
C ARG A 102 9.25 5.24 12.05
N TYR A 103 8.89 4.26 12.87
CA TYR A 103 7.51 3.88 13.08
C TYR A 103 6.64 5.02 13.56
N PHE A 104 7.03 5.71 14.63
CA PHE A 104 6.21 6.78 15.18
C PHE A 104 6.11 7.98 14.23
N ASP A 105 7.20 8.34 13.55
CA ASP A 105 7.19 9.38 12.52
C ASP A 105 6.25 9.00 11.36
N TRP A 106 6.47 7.85 10.71
CA TRP A 106 5.73 7.48 9.51
C TRP A 106 4.27 7.15 9.79
N ARG A 107 3.97 6.58 10.97
CA ARG A 107 2.59 6.30 11.39
C ARG A 107 1.75 7.56 11.50
N ALA A 108 2.33 8.68 11.93
CA ALA A 108 1.62 9.96 12.06
C ALA A 108 1.31 10.64 10.70
N ARG A 109 1.93 10.18 9.61
CA ARG A 109 1.75 10.74 8.25
C ARG A 109 0.54 10.13 7.54
N TYR A 110 -0.66 10.43 8.04
CA TYR A 110 -1.91 9.95 7.43
C TYR A 110 -2.06 10.41 5.98
N GLY A 111 -2.52 9.52 5.09
CA GLY A 111 -2.70 9.80 3.67
C GLY A 111 -1.39 9.83 2.85
N ALA A 112 -0.21 9.78 3.50
CA ALA A 112 1.06 9.77 2.79
C ALA A 112 1.28 8.47 2.03
N GLN A 113 1.88 8.56 0.84
CA GLN A 113 2.23 7.41 0.01
C GLN A 113 3.61 6.85 0.37
N PHE A 114 3.73 5.53 0.33
CA PHE A 114 4.95 4.77 0.55
C PHE A 114 5.19 3.79 -0.60
N SER A 115 6.47 3.50 -0.85
CA SER A 115 6.95 2.41 -1.70
C SER A 115 7.26 1.18 -0.85
N GLY A 116 6.56 0.07 -1.10
CA GLY A 116 6.73 -1.19 -0.38
C GLY A 116 7.43 -2.28 -1.18
N LYS A 117 8.30 -3.05 -0.53
CA LYS A 117 8.92 -4.29 -1.03
C LYS A 117 8.91 -5.34 0.07
N GLY A 118 8.83 -6.62 -0.30
CA GLY A 118 8.74 -7.70 0.69
C GLY A 118 7.30 -8.15 0.92
N THR A 119 6.90 -8.29 2.17
CA THR A 119 5.60 -8.86 2.53
C THR A 119 4.81 -7.99 3.51
N GLY A 120 3.49 -8.07 3.43
CA GLY A 120 2.55 -7.54 4.41
C GLY A 120 1.64 -8.64 4.92
N PHE A 121 0.94 -8.38 6.02
CA PHE A 121 -0.13 -9.27 6.48
C PHE A 121 -1.48 -8.70 6.08
N TYR A 122 -2.36 -9.54 5.55
CA TYR A 122 -3.73 -9.12 5.27
C TYR A 122 -4.40 -8.54 6.53
N ALA A 123 -5.11 -7.43 6.35
CA ALA A 123 -5.92 -6.81 7.38
C ALA A 123 -7.38 -6.76 6.90
N GLU A 124 -8.32 -7.16 7.77
CA GLU A 124 -9.74 -6.89 7.53
C GLU A 124 -9.96 -5.37 7.47
N ASP A 125 -10.88 -4.93 6.61
CA ASP A 125 -11.28 -3.52 6.58
C ASP A 125 -11.88 -3.15 7.95
N PRO A 126 -11.30 -2.19 8.68
CA PRO A 126 -11.78 -1.82 10.01
C PRO A 126 -13.23 -1.35 10.05
N ASN A 127 -13.78 -0.91 8.91
CA ASN A 127 -15.16 -0.45 8.78
C ASN A 127 -16.11 -1.49 8.16
N ALA A 128 -15.65 -2.69 7.79
CA ALA A 128 -16.51 -3.69 7.19
C ALA A 128 -17.54 -4.24 8.20
N SER A 129 -18.81 -4.21 7.81
CA SER A 129 -19.92 -4.82 8.57
C SER A 129 -19.99 -6.34 8.43
N HIS A 130 -19.31 -6.91 7.43
CA HIS A 130 -19.27 -8.35 7.17
C HIS A 130 -17.82 -8.82 6.99
N ARG A 131 -17.48 -9.95 7.62
CA ARG A 131 -16.20 -10.63 7.39
C ARG A 131 -16.18 -11.22 5.99
N ASN A 132 -15.24 -10.78 5.17
CA ASN A 132 -15.01 -11.39 3.86
C ASN A 132 -14.17 -12.67 4.03
N THR A 133 -14.77 -13.83 3.79
CA THR A 133 -14.15 -15.15 3.97
C THR A 133 -13.28 -15.61 2.79
N ASP A 134 -13.17 -14.82 1.72
CA ASP A 134 -12.49 -15.25 0.49
C ASP A 134 -10.97 -15.45 0.64
N TRP A 135 -10.33 -14.80 1.61
CA TRP A 135 -8.87 -14.86 1.81
C TRP A 135 -8.39 -15.95 2.78
N SER A 136 -9.18 -17.00 2.97
CA SER A 136 -9.01 -18.06 3.99
C SER A 136 -7.75 -18.96 3.89
N ARG A 137 -6.68 -18.59 3.17
CA ARG A 137 -5.47 -19.44 3.07
C ARG A 137 -4.10 -18.77 3.09
N LYS A 138 -3.96 -17.44 2.99
CA LYS A 138 -2.64 -16.79 3.11
C LYS A 138 -2.74 -15.46 3.86
N ASP A 139 -2.37 -15.48 5.14
CA ASP A 139 -2.24 -14.27 5.97
C ASP A 139 -1.15 -13.33 5.46
N VAL A 140 -0.22 -13.83 4.65
CA VAL A 140 0.93 -13.08 4.13
C VAL A 140 0.73 -12.77 2.65
N VAL A 141 0.79 -11.49 2.31
CA VAL A 141 0.69 -10.95 0.95
C VAL A 141 2.07 -10.45 0.53
N VAL A 142 2.54 -10.85 -0.66
CA VAL A 142 3.74 -10.28 -1.27
C VAL A 142 3.38 -8.91 -1.82
N LEU A 143 4.07 -7.86 -1.37
CA LEU A 143 3.73 -6.48 -1.73
C LEU A 143 3.91 -6.24 -3.23
N SER A 144 4.96 -6.78 -3.84
CA SER A 144 5.15 -6.70 -5.29
C SER A 144 5.88 -7.93 -5.82
N SER A 145 5.32 -8.51 -6.88
CA SER A 145 5.90 -9.64 -7.63
C SER A 145 6.60 -9.20 -8.93
N GLY A 146 6.36 -7.96 -9.40
CA GLY A 146 6.75 -7.47 -10.72
C GLY A 146 8.11 -6.76 -10.78
N GLY A 147 8.87 -6.71 -9.67
CA GLY A 147 10.15 -6.01 -9.58
C GLY A 147 10.05 -4.50 -9.31
N SER A 148 8.91 -3.87 -9.60
CA SER A 148 8.57 -2.51 -9.12
C SER A 148 8.23 -2.52 -7.63
N SER A 149 8.35 -1.39 -6.94
CA SER A 149 7.80 -1.26 -5.58
C SER A 149 6.28 -1.15 -5.62
N ALA A 150 5.61 -1.73 -4.62
CA ALA A 150 4.18 -1.54 -4.40
C ALA A 150 3.90 -0.09 -3.99
N ARG A 151 2.76 0.46 -4.42
CA ARG A 151 2.29 1.77 -3.96
C ARG A 151 1.29 1.57 -2.82
N LEU A 152 1.62 2.10 -1.66
CA LEU A 152 0.86 1.96 -0.42
C LEU A 152 0.49 3.34 0.12
N VAL A 153 -0.68 3.47 0.74
CA VAL A 153 -1.08 4.70 1.45
C VAL A 153 -1.26 4.40 2.93
N ASN A 154 -0.67 5.23 3.80
CA ASN A 154 -0.90 5.12 5.23
C ASN A 154 -2.34 5.52 5.57
N ASP A 155 -3.11 4.56 6.08
CA ASP A 155 -4.50 4.75 6.45
C ASP A 155 -4.77 4.44 7.93
N GLU A 156 -3.77 4.65 8.77
CA GLU A 156 -3.87 4.44 10.22
C GLU A 156 -5.03 5.19 10.88
N GLY A 157 -5.45 6.32 10.31
CA GLY A 157 -6.54 7.16 10.84
C GLY A 157 -7.91 6.48 10.80
N ILE A 158 -8.08 5.38 10.07
CA ILE A 158 -9.35 4.63 10.04
C ILE A 158 -9.56 3.74 11.28
N LEU A 159 -8.50 3.48 12.06
CA LEU A 159 -8.58 2.59 13.22
C LEU A 159 -9.38 3.25 14.35
N THR A 160 -10.49 2.62 14.74
CA THR A 160 -11.36 3.10 15.83
C THR A 160 -10.79 2.84 17.22
N ALA A 161 -9.94 1.82 17.36
CA ALA A 161 -9.32 1.45 18.63
C ALA A 161 -7.88 1.00 18.42
N ARG A 162 -6.99 1.39 19.34
CA ARG A 162 -5.60 0.97 19.37
C ARG A 162 -5.10 0.83 20.80
N ALA A 163 -4.33 -0.22 21.06
CA ALA A 163 -3.57 -0.36 22.29
C ALA A 163 -2.50 0.74 22.36
N LEU A 164 -2.64 1.65 23.33
CA LEU A 164 -1.70 2.75 23.60
C LEU A 164 -0.79 2.46 24.80
N THR A 165 -1.06 1.39 25.54
CA THR A 165 -0.30 1.05 26.75
C THR A 165 1.13 0.68 26.36
N MET A 166 2.10 1.46 26.85
CA MET A 166 3.53 1.23 26.64
C MET A 166 4.20 0.62 27.88
N ASP A 167 3.45 0.48 28.97
CA ASP A 167 3.95 0.01 30.25
C ASP A 167 3.45 -1.41 30.57
N ALA A 168 4.35 -2.22 31.10
CA ALA A 168 4.08 -3.52 31.71
C ALA A 168 4.28 -3.44 33.23
N PRO A 169 3.66 -4.33 34.02
CA PRO A 169 3.73 -4.26 35.49
C PRO A 169 5.14 -4.41 36.09
N GLY A 170 6.12 -4.93 35.35
CA GLY A 170 7.46 -5.27 35.87
C GLY A 170 7.50 -6.49 36.80
N ASP A 171 6.40 -6.81 37.48
CA ASP A 171 6.30 -7.96 38.40
C ASP A 171 6.05 -9.29 37.68
N ILE A 172 7.12 -9.86 37.12
CA ILE A 172 7.06 -11.14 36.39
C ILE A 172 6.92 -12.37 37.31
N LEU A 173 7.29 -12.29 38.59
CA LEU A 173 7.36 -13.42 39.52
C LEU A 173 6.24 -13.44 40.58
N GLY A 174 5.53 -12.33 40.78
CA GLY A 174 4.45 -12.24 41.76
C GLY A 174 3.37 -13.32 41.64
N PRO A 175 2.91 -13.71 40.42
CA PRO A 175 1.96 -14.82 40.28
C PRO A 175 2.49 -16.15 40.81
N TYR A 176 3.79 -16.44 40.63
CA TYR A 176 4.43 -17.65 41.16
C TYR A 176 4.50 -17.59 42.69
N LEU A 177 5.00 -16.47 43.26
CA LEU A 177 5.17 -16.32 44.71
C LEU A 177 3.84 -16.41 45.46
N ARG A 178 2.77 -15.81 44.91
CA ARG A 178 1.41 -15.92 45.48
C ARG A 178 0.87 -17.34 45.52
N LYS A 179 1.32 -18.22 44.61
CA LYS A 179 0.94 -19.64 44.58
C LYS A 179 1.83 -20.47 45.51
N ALA A 180 3.13 -20.21 45.51
CA ALA A 180 4.11 -20.88 46.37
C ALA A 180 3.73 -20.71 47.86
N ALA A 181 3.41 -19.47 48.27
CA ALA A 181 2.96 -19.18 49.64
C ALA A 181 1.67 -19.92 50.08
N LYS A 182 0.92 -20.52 49.14
CA LYS A 182 -0.33 -21.26 49.41
C LYS A 182 -0.20 -22.77 49.26
N SER A 183 0.96 -23.29 48.85
CA SER A 183 1.12 -24.71 48.52
C SER A 183 2.53 -25.20 48.78
N ASN A 184 2.63 -26.34 49.48
CA ASN A 184 3.91 -27.00 49.78
C ASN A 184 4.56 -27.67 48.55
N HIS A 185 3.94 -27.59 47.35
CA HIS A 185 4.48 -28.16 46.11
C HIS A 185 5.52 -27.27 45.42
N TYR A 186 5.92 -26.17 46.06
CA TYR A 186 6.88 -25.20 45.56
C TYR A 186 8.09 -25.14 46.49
N GLU A 187 9.18 -25.81 46.11
CA GLU A 187 10.37 -25.95 46.97
C GLU A 187 11.36 -24.79 46.88
N ALA A 188 11.18 -23.88 45.92
CA ALA A 188 12.16 -22.84 45.57
C ALA A 188 11.67 -21.41 45.86
N GLU A 189 10.72 -21.24 46.78
CA GLU A 189 10.11 -19.94 47.09
C GLU A 189 11.16 -18.89 47.50
N ASP A 190 12.01 -19.21 48.48
CA ASP A 190 13.05 -18.32 48.99
C ASP A 190 14.02 -17.87 47.88
N GLU A 191 14.45 -18.80 47.01
CA GLU A 191 15.32 -18.49 45.88
C GLU A 191 14.66 -17.58 44.84
N VAL A 192 13.35 -17.78 44.59
CA VAL A 192 12.59 -16.93 43.66
C VAL A 192 12.40 -15.54 44.26
N GLN A 193 12.13 -15.44 45.57
CA GLN A 193 12.01 -14.16 46.27
C GLN A 193 13.34 -13.40 46.28
N ALA A 194 14.46 -14.08 46.54
CA ALA A 194 15.79 -13.49 46.43
C ALA A 194 16.09 -13.01 45.00
N SER A 195 15.71 -13.80 43.99
CA SER A 195 15.85 -13.41 42.59
C SER A 195 15.00 -12.18 42.24
N GLN A 196 13.77 -12.08 42.77
CA GLN A 196 12.90 -10.92 42.59
C GLN A 196 13.47 -9.67 43.25
N ALA A 197 13.97 -9.79 44.48
CA ALA A 197 14.58 -8.67 45.21
C ALA A 197 15.87 -8.16 44.56
N ALA A 198 16.63 -9.04 43.91
CA ALA A 198 17.86 -8.67 43.20
C ALA A 198 17.62 -8.07 41.80
N MET A 199 16.40 -8.16 41.25
CA MET A 199 16.10 -7.61 39.93
C MET A 199 15.97 -6.07 39.97
N PRO A 200 16.62 -5.36 39.03
CA PRO A 200 16.35 -3.93 38.84
C PRO A 200 14.87 -3.65 38.57
N LYS A 201 14.33 -2.60 39.19
CA LYS A 201 12.88 -2.27 39.17
C LYS A 201 12.38 -1.75 37.81
N ASP A 202 13.29 -1.32 36.95
CA ASP A 202 13.03 -0.80 35.62
C ASP A 202 12.97 -1.90 34.54
N LEU A 203 13.43 -3.12 34.82
CA LEU A 203 13.30 -4.23 33.89
C LEU A 203 11.85 -4.71 33.76
N PHE A 204 11.51 -5.21 32.57
CA PHE A 204 10.18 -5.76 32.26
C PHE A 204 9.03 -4.76 32.39
N THR A 205 9.34 -3.46 32.47
CA THR A 205 8.35 -2.38 32.61
C THR A 205 7.92 -1.79 31.28
N GLN A 206 8.66 -2.02 30.19
CA GLN A 206 8.36 -1.44 28.88
C GLN A 206 7.79 -2.48 27.93
N LEU A 207 6.62 -2.20 27.34
CA LEU A 207 6.03 -2.98 26.25
C LEU A 207 6.68 -2.60 24.91
N PRO A 208 7.32 -3.56 24.20
CA PRO A 208 7.82 -3.29 22.87
C PRO A 208 6.69 -3.09 21.87
N VAL A 209 6.97 -2.32 20.82
CA VAL A 209 6.06 -2.09 19.68
C VAL A 209 6.62 -2.80 18.46
N HIS A 210 5.83 -3.67 17.84
CA HIS A 210 6.11 -4.18 16.52
C HIS A 210 5.68 -3.13 15.51
N ALA A 211 6.64 -2.64 14.73
CA ALA A 211 6.51 -1.48 13.86
C ALA A 211 5.69 -1.77 12.57
N TYR A 212 4.47 -2.28 12.73
CA TYR A 212 3.50 -2.49 11.65
C TYR A 212 2.55 -1.30 11.56
N ILE A 213 2.45 -0.73 10.36
CA ILE A 213 1.54 0.35 10.01
C ILE A 213 0.41 -0.24 9.16
N LEU A 214 -0.82 0.18 9.42
CA LEU A 214 -1.95 -0.14 8.56
C LEU A 214 -1.84 0.65 7.24
N MET A 215 -1.59 -0.08 6.15
CA MET A 215 -1.42 0.47 4.82
C MET A 215 -2.55 -0.03 3.91
N PHE A 216 -3.00 0.82 2.98
CA PHE A 216 -3.85 0.39 1.88
C PHE A 216 -3.01 0.17 0.63
N HIS A 217 -3.16 -0.99 -0.02
CA HIS A 217 -2.46 -1.29 -1.27
C HIS A 217 -3.24 -0.75 -2.47
N LEU A 218 -2.67 0.23 -3.18
CA LEU A 218 -3.38 0.95 -4.24
C LEU A 218 -3.71 0.08 -5.46
N GLU A 219 -2.92 -0.95 -5.78
CA GLU A 219 -3.20 -1.84 -6.92
C GLU A 219 -4.11 -3.03 -6.57
N LEU A 220 -3.93 -3.63 -5.38
CA LEU A 220 -4.69 -4.81 -4.95
C LEU A 220 -5.99 -4.47 -4.21
N HIS A 221 -6.18 -3.20 -3.83
CA HIS A 221 -7.40 -2.66 -3.21
C HIS A 221 -7.78 -3.30 -1.86
N HIS A 222 -6.80 -3.59 -1.02
CA HIS A 222 -7.00 -4.18 0.30
C HIS A 222 -6.02 -3.63 1.34
N TYR A 223 -6.42 -3.72 2.62
CA TYR A 223 -5.58 -3.29 3.74
C TYR A 223 -4.57 -4.35 4.11
N LEU A 224 -3.37 -3.90 4.45
CA LEU A 224 -2.24 -4.73 4.86
C LEU A 224 -1.56 -4.10 6.08
N TRP A 225 -1.18 -4.93 7.05
CA TRP A 225 -0.18 -4.57 8.04
C TRP A 225 1.21 -4.73 7.44
N VAL A 226 1.89 -3.61 7.21
CA VAL A 226 3.23 -3.61 6.61
C VAL A 226 4.22 -3.06 7.62
N HIS A 227 5.34 -3.75 7.77
CA HIS A 227 6.37 -3.34 8.71
C HIS A 227 7.22 -2.22 8.11
N VAL A 228 7.66 -1.26 8.93
CA VAL A 228 8.38 -0.07 8.44
C VAL A 228 9.63 -0.38 7.63
N ASP A 229 10.42 -1.38 8.00
CA ASP A 229 11.60 -1.75 7.21
C ASP A 229 11.30 -2.31 5.80
N ASP A 230 10.03 -2.65 5.48
CA ASP A 230 9.60 -3.06 4.14
C ASP A 230 9.10 -1.90 3.29
N ILE A 231 9.08 -0.68 3.85
CA ILE A 231 8.55 0.51 3.17
C ILE A 231 9.53 1.66 3.24
N THR A 232 9.39 2.57 2.29
CA THR A 232 10.10 3.83 2.24
C THR A 232 9.14 4.91 1.78
N PRO A 233 9.30 6.18 2.20
CA PRO A 233 8.49 7.27 1.69
C PRO A 233 8.49 7.28 0.16
N TYR A 234 7.32 7.44 -0.47
CA TYR A 234 7.24 7.48 -1.92
C TYR A 234 7.91 8.75 -2.45
N ARG A 235 8.76 8.60 -3.46
CA ARG A 235 9.35 9.73 -4.17
C ARG A 235 8.52 10.03 -5.41
N TYR A 236 7.75 11.10 -5.33
CA TYR A 236 7.01 11.64 -6.46
C TYR A 236 7.96 12.16 -7.55
N GLN A 237 7.52 12.03 -8.81
CA GLN A 237 8.31 12.36 -10.00
C GLN A 237 7.63 13.45 -10.83
N PRO A 238 7.61 14.72 -10.36
CA PRO A 238 7.00 15.84 -11.08
C PRO A 238 7.61 16.06 -12.47
N GLU A 239 8.86 15.63 -12.70
CA GLU A 239 9.53 15.66 -13.99
C GLU A 239 8.82 14.85 -15.09
N LEU A 240 7.92 13.93 -14.73
CA LEU A 240 7.09 13.19 -15.68
C LEU A 240 6.21 14.10 -16.53
N LYS A 241 5.93 15.35 -16.10
CA LYS A 241 5.25 16.37 -16.90
C LYS A 241 5.89 16.54 -18.28
N ARG A 242 7.23 16.47 -18.39
CA ARG A 242 7.96 16.63 -19.65
C ARG A 242 7.69 15.51 -20.66
N LYS A 243 7.24 14.35 -20.19
CA LYS A 243 6.91 13.19 -21.02
C LYS A 243 5.45 13.19 -21.49
N LEU A 244 4.62 14.06 -20.90
CA LEU A 244 3.22 14.22 -21.29
C LEU A 244 3.16 15.24 -22.44
N VAL A 245 2.75 14.77 -23.61
CA VAL A 245 2.55 15.61 -24.80
C VAL A 245 1.06 15.87 -24.94
N LEU A 246 0.64 17.08 -24.58
CA LEU A 246 -0.72 17.59 -24.74
C LEU A 246 -0.68 19.02 -25.30
N PRO A 247 -1.79 19.51 -25.90
CA PRO A 247 -1.93 20.92 -26.25
C PRO A 247 -1.75 21.83 -25.02
N GLU A 248 -1.14 23.00 -25.22
CA GLU A 248 -0.79 23.95 -24.16
C GLU A 248 -2.02 24.42 -23.37
N GLU A 249 -3.12 24.73 -24.06
CA GLU A 249 -4.39 25.12 -23.43
C GLU A 249 -4.94 24.04 -22.46
N GLN A 250 -4.72 22.75 -22.77
CA GLN A 250 -5.16 21.65 -21.92
C GLN A 250 -4.26 21.51 -20.69
N THR A 251 -2.95 21.69 -20.85
CA THR A 251 -2.03 21.64 -19.72
C THR A 251 -2.25 22.80 -18.77
N ASP A 252 -2.44 24.02 -19.30
CA ASP A 252 -2.67 25.22 -18.49
C ASP A 252 -3.96 25.10 -17.67
N LEU A 253 -5.03 24.60 -18.28
CA LEU A 253 -6.29 24.39 -17.56
C LEU A 253 -6.12 23.40 -16.41
N ILE A 254 -5.45 22.26 -16.62
CA ILE A 254 -5.27 21.27 -15.55
C ILE A 254 -4.32 21.81 -14.47
N ASP A 255 -3.29 22.57 -14.85
CA ASP A 255 -2.40 23.24 -13.88
C ASP A 255 -3.21 24.19 -12.97
N ILE A 256 -4.13 24.98 -13.53
CA ILE A 256 -5.02 25.86 -12.74
C ILE A 256 -5.90 25.03 -11.79
N LEU A 257 -6.57 24.00 -12.32
CA LEU A 257 -7.48 23.14 -11.54
C LEU A 257 -6.75 22.37 -10.42
N THR A 258 -5.47 22.09 -10.59
CA THR A 258 -4.67 21.34 -9.61
C THR A 258 -3.98 22.23 -8.59
N ALA A 259 -3.70 23.49 -8.92
CA ALA A 259 -3.12 24.47 -8.00
C ALA A 259 -4.06 24.86 -6.85
N GLU A 260 -5.38 24.79 -7.05
CA GLU A 260 -6.39 25.17 -6.06
C GLU A 260 -6.73 24.06 -5.05
N MET A 261 -6.14 22.87 -5.17
CA MET A 261 -6.54 21.69 -4.37
C MET A 261 -6.39 21.89 -2.85
N ASP A 262 -5.39 22.66 -2.39
CA ASP A 262 -5.21 22.95 -0.96
C ASP A 262 -6.15 24.06 -0.47
N VAL A 263 -6.66 24.92 -1.36
CA VAL A 263 -7.60 26.02 -1.04
C VAL A 263 -9.06 25.51 -1.02
N LEU A 264 -9.40 24.57 -1.90
CA LEU A 264 -10.74 23.97 -2.01
C LEU A 264 -11.13 23.11 -0.80
N MET A 265 -10.18 22.69 0.04
CA MET A 265 -10.48 22.00 1.30
C MET A 265 -11.07 22.93 2.38
N ASP A 266 -10.90 24.25 2.24
CA ASP A 266 -11.30 25.27 3.24
C ASP A 266 -12.58 26.06 2.83
N ASP A 267 -13.33 25.58 1.84
CA ASP A 267 -14.41 26.37 1.25
C ASP A 267 -15.56 26.70 2.23
N ILE A 268 -16.11 27.92 2.09
CA ILE A 268 -16.78 28.74 3.12
C ILE A 268 -18.16 28.21 3.58
N VAL A 269 -18.69 27.14 2.96
CA VAL A 269 -20.00 26.57 3.30
C VAL A 269 -19.89 25.08 3.57
N ALA A 270 -20.08 24.67 4.83
CA ALA A 270 -20.22 23.28 5.20
C ALA A 270 -21.36 22.61 4.42
N GLY A 271 -21.03 21.77 3.44
CA GLY A 271 -21.98 20.94 2.71
C GLY A 271 -22.31 21.34 1.26
N LYS A 272 -21.60 22.30 0.64
CA LYS A 272 -21.63 22.48 -0.83
C LYS A 272 -20.25 22.30 -1.45
N SER A 273 -20.23 21.54 -2.54
CA SER A 273 -19.12 20.91 -3.25
C SER A 273 -18.04 21.88 -3.76
N GLY A 274 -16.87 21.88 -3.10
CA GLY A 274 -15.60 22.40 -3.63
C GLY A 274 -14.80 21.37 -4.44
N GLY A 275 -15.37 20.19 -4.70
CA GLY A 275 -14.69 19.12 -5.44
C GLY A 275 -14.50 19.45 -6.92
N THR A 276 -13.29 19.20 -7.43
CA THR A 276 -12.90 19.41 -8.83
C THR A 276 -13.10 18.11 -9.61
N THR A 277 -14.14 18.03 -10.43
CA THR A 277 -14.36 16.86 -11.32
C THR A 277 -14.00 17.19 -12.76
N VAL A 278 -12.99 16.49 -13.30
CA VAL A 278 -12.48 16.63 -14.67
C VAL A 278 -12.88 15.40 -15.48
N LEU A 279 -13.64 15.61 -16.56
CA LEU A 279 -13.99 14.56 -17.52
C LEU A 279 -13.00 14.53 -18.68
N CYS A 280 -12.23 13.46 -18.79
CA CYS A 280 -11.35 13.18 -19.91
C CYS A 280 -12.08 12.29 -20.93
N ALA A 281 -12.40 12.84 -22.11
CA ALA A 281 -13.12 12.13 -23.16
C ALA A 281 -12.29 12.07 -24.44
N GLY A 282 -12.20 10.90 -25.09
CA GLY A 282 -11.47 10.76 -26.35
C GLY A 282 -11.22 9.31 -26.73
N PRO A 283 -10.65 9.01 -27.90
CA PRO A 283 -10.34 7.64 -28.32
C PRO A 283 -9.41 6.89 -27.35
N ALA A 284 -9.33 5.58 -27.47
CA ALA A 284 -8.37 4.80 -26.68
C ALA A 284 -6.92 5.17 -27.03
N GLY A 285 -6.04 5.22 -26.03
CA GLY A 285 -4.60 5.37 -26.27
C GLY A 285 -4.05 6.79 -26.47
N VAL A 286 -4.88 7.83 -26.28
CA VAL A 286 -4.50 9.25 -26.44
C VAL A 286 -4.04 9.96 -25.15
N GLY A 287 -3.85 9.23 -24.05
CA GLY A 287 -3.24 9.79 -22.83
C GLY A 287 -4.20 10.25 -21.71
N LYS A 288 -5.49 9.91 -21.77
CA LYS A 288 -6.48 10.25 -20.72
C LYS A 288 -6.05 9.82 -19.32
N THR A 289 -5.86 8.50 -19.13
CA THR A 289 -5.41 7.92 -17.85
C THR A 289 -4.02 8.42 -17.45
N LEU A 290 -3.11 8.57 -18.43
CA LEU A 290 -1.75 9.06 -18.21
C LEU A 290 -1.73 10.50 -17.67
N THR A 291 -2.72 11.32 -18.05
CA THR A 291 -2.85 12.69 -17.58
C THR A 291 -3.04 12.69 -16.06
N ALA A 292 -4.03 11.95 -15.54
CA ALA A 292 -4.25 11.83 -14.09
C ALA A 292 -3.03 11.24 -13.36
N GLU A 293 -2.35 10.25 -13.95
CA GLU A 293 -1.11 9.69 -13.41
C GLU A 293 -0.01 10.75 -13.25
N VAL A 294 0.26 11.52 -14.30
CA VAL A 294 1.28 12.58 -14.28
C VAL A 294 0.91 13.70 -13.31
N TYR A 295 -0.35 14.13 -13.28
CA TYR A 295 -0.76 15.21 -12.39
C TYR A 295 -0.71 14.82 -10.92
N SER A 296 -1.04 13.57 -10.57
CA SER A 296 -0.85 13.08 -9.19
C SER A 296 0.61 13.16 -8.72
N GLU A 297 1.57 12.95 -9.64
CA GLU A 297 3.01 13.05 -9.37
C GLU A 297 3.46 14.51 -9.23
N ILE A 298 2.88 15.42 -10.02
CA ILE A 298 3.16 16.87 -9.96
C ILE A 298 2.71 17.45 -8.63
N ILE A 299 1.48 17.17 -8.21
CA ILE A 299 0.92 17.70 -6.95
C ILE A 299 1.31 16.87 -5.72
N GLN A 300 2.10 15.81 -5.91
CA GLN A 300 2.61 14.95 -4.84
C GLN A 300 1.51 14.31 -3.98
N ARG A 301 0.42 13.88 -4.62
CA ARG A 301 -0.70 13.19 -3.96
C ARG A 301 -0.81 11.76 -4.47
N PRO A 302 -1.27 10.80 -3.65
CA PRO A 302 -1.51 9.44 -4.12
C PRO A 302 -2.51 9.42 -5.27
N LEU A 303 -2.30 8.56 -6.27
CA LEU A 303 -3.32 8.26 -7.28
C LEU A 303 -4.13 7.06 -6.85
N TYR A 304 -5.40 7.26 -6.52
CA TYR A 304 -6.33 6.17 -6.27
C TYR A 304 -7.16 5.87 -7.52
N ARG A 305 -6.81 4.79 -8.22
CA ARG A 305 -7.46 4.37 -9.46
C ARG A 305 -8.49 3.28 -9.18
N VAL A 306 -9.71 3.48 -9.65
CA VAL A 306 -10.78 2.47 -9.63
C VAL A 306 -11.28 2.25 -11.05
N HIS A 307 -11.40 0.98 -11.42
CA HIS A 307 -11.97 0.61 -12.71
C HIS A 307 -13.49 0.51 -12.59
N SER A 308 -14.25 0.94 -13.60
CA SER A 308 -15.72 0.86 -13.61
C SER A 308 -16.25 -0.53 -13.27
N GLY A 309 -15.61 -1.58 -13.80
CA GLY A 309 -15.94 -2.98 -13.50
C GLY A 309 -15.88 -3.38 -12.02
N GLN A 310 -15.16 -2.65 -11.15
CA GLN A 310 -15.09 -2.92 -9.70
C GLN A 310 -16.33 -2.41 -8.94
N LEU A 311 -17.03 -1.40 -9.48
CA LEU A 311 -18.20 -0.80 -8.84
C LEU A 311 -19.49 -1.61 -9.10
N GLY A 312 -19.53 -2.33 -10.23
CA GLY A 312 -20.67 -3.16 -10.62
C GLY A 312 -21.89 -2.37 -11.07
N LEU A 313 -22.96 -3.09 -11.43
CA LEU A 313 -24.18 -2.52 -12.02
C LEU A 313 -25.37 -2.52 -11.06
N ASN A 314 -25.26 -3.20 -9.92
CA ASN A 314 -26.30 -3.18 -8.91
C ASN A 314 -26.28 -1.83 -8.20
N VAL A 315 -27.39 -1.07 -8.28
CA VAL A 315 -27.48 0.31 -7.78
C VAL A 315 -27.05 0.43 -6.31
N ALA A 316 -27.54 -0.44 -5.43
CA ALA A 316 -27.27 -0.37 -4.00
C ALA A 316 -25.81 -0.73 -3.68
N ALA A 317 -25.29 -1.80 -4.29
CA ALA A 317 -23.89 -2.20 -4.10
C ALA A 317 -22.92 -1.16 -4.66
N MET A 318 -23.23 -0.59 -5.84
CA MET A 318 -22.46 0.47 -6.48
C MET A 318 -22.46 1.73 -5.63
N GLU A 319 -23.61 2.16 -5.08
CA GLU A 319 -23.69 3.33 -4.21
C GLU A 319 -22.78 3.18 -2.98
N THR A 320 -22.81 2.01 -2.32
CA THR A 320 -21.94 1.73 -1.17
C THR A 320 -20.47 1.72 -1.58
N ALA A 321 -20.10 0.95 -2.62
CA ALA A 321 -18.73 0.84 -3.08
C ALA A 321 -18.15 2.20 -3.51
N LEU A 322 -18.93 3.01 -4.22
CA LEU A 322 -18.52 4.34 -4.65
C LEU A 322 -18.35 5.29 -3.46
N LYS A 323 -19.27 5.28 -2.49
CA LYS A 323 -19.11 6.07 -1.24
C LYS A 323 -17.86 5.68 -0.47
N ASP A 324 -17.59 4.40 -0.33
CA ASP A 324 -16.40 3.92 0.39
C ASP A 324 -15.11 4.37 -0.30
N VAL A 325 -15.05 4.22 -1.62
CA VAL A 325 -13.91 4.65 -2.44
C VAL A 325 -13.69 6.16 -2.37
N LEU A 326 -14.75 6.97 -2.51
CA LEU A 326 -14.65 8.44 -2.46
C LEU A 326 -14.27 8.93 -1.06
N THR A 327 -14.87 8.37 -0.02
CA THR A 327 -14.53 8.69 1.38
C THR A 327 -13.07 8.39 1.67
N ARG A 328 -12.57 7.27 1.15
CA ARG A 328 -11.16 6.87 1.27
C ARG A 328 -10.23 7.84 0.52
N ALA A 329 -10.56 8.17 -0.74
CA ALA A 329 -9.80 9.14 -1.54
C ALA A 329 -9.71 10.50 -0.84
N GLN A 330 -10.85 11.00 -0.32
CA GLN A 330 -10.93 12.27 0.40
C GLN A 330 -10.10 12.24 1.69
N ARG A 331 -10.20 11.17 2.49
CA ARG A 331 -9.42 11.01 3.72
C ARG A 331 -7.91 11.09 3.49
N TRP A 332 -7.44 10.61 2.34
CA TRP A 332 -6.02 10.64 1.98
C TRP A 332 -5.59 11.93 1.28
N GLY A 333 -6.53 12.78 0.86
CA GLY A 333 -6.26 13.83 -0.10
C GLY A 333 -5.70 13.29 -1.42
N ALA A 334 -6.13 12.09 -1.82
CA ALA A 334 -5.67 11.42 -3.03
C ALA A 334 -6.36 11.98 -4.28
N VAL A 335 -5.65 11.97 -5.40
CA VAL A 335 -6.27 12.15 -6.72
C VAL A 335 -7.06 10.88 -7.03
N MET A 336 -8.37 11.04 -7.20
CA MET A 336 -9.25 9.93 -7.56
C MET A 336 -9.31 9.80 -9.08
N LEU A 337 -9.19 8.59 -9.61
CA LEU A 337 -9.36 8.28 -11.02
C LEU A 337 -10.37 7.15 -11.18
N ILE A 338 -11.52 7.43 -11.79
CA ILE A 338 -12.44 6.39 -12.25
C ILE A 338 -12.19 6.17 -13.74
N ASP A 339 -11.56 5.04 -14.04
CA ASP A 339 -11.14 4.70 -15.39
C ASP A 339 -12.23 3.88 -16.11
N GLU A 340 -12.39 4.15 -17.41
CA GLU A 340 -13.41 3.52 -18.27
C GLU A 340 -14.83 3.65 -17.70
N ALA A 341 -15.20 4.86 -17.27
CA ALA A 341 -16.50 5.18 -16.72
C ALA A 341 -17.64 5.22 -17.77
N ASP A 342 -17.42 4.64 -18.97
CA ASP A 342 -18.34 4.62 -20.11
C ASP A 342 -19.76 4.20 -19.75
N VAL A 343 -19.89 3.22 -18.85
CA VAL A 343 -21.18 2.67 -18.42
C VAL A 343 -21.94 3.61 -17.49
N TYR A 344 -21.23 4.41 -16.69
CA TYR A 344 -21.81 5.36 -15.75
C TYR A 344 -22.03 6.74 -16.37
N ILE A 345 -21.43 6.99 -17.55
CA ILE A 345 -21.43 8.28 -18.22
C ILE A 345 -22.33 8.34 -19.47
N LYS A 346 -22.86 7.18 -19.86
CA LYS A 346 -23.72 7.02 -21.04
C LYS A 346 -24.99 7.87 -20.94
N ARG A 347 -25.39 8.48 -22.06
CA ARG A 347 -26.70 9.13 -22.19
C ARG A 347 -27.82 8.16 -21.81
N ARG A 348 -28.76 8.65 -21.02
CA ARG A 348 -29.97 7.91 -20.62
C ARG A 348 -30.75 7.45 -21.85
N ASP A 349 -31.13 6.18 -21.86
CA ASP A 349 -31.97 5.55 -22.88
C ASP A 349 -33.22 4.94 -22.23
N ASP A 350 -33.97 4.09 -22.94
CA ASP A 350 -35.20 3.48 -22.40
C ASP A 350 -34.93 2.48 -21.25
N ASN A 351 -33.67 2.20 -20.91
CA ASN A 351 -33.30 1.32 -19.81
C ASN A 351 -33.36 2.03 -18.45
N ILE A 352 -34.50 1.92 -17.79
CA ILE A 352 -34.77 2.48 -16.45
C ILE A 352 -33.68 2.10 -15.43
N THR A 353 -33.18 0.87 -15.45
CA THR A 353 -32.18 0.40 -14.49
C THR A 353 -30.84 1.11 -14.69
N MET A 354 -30.41 1.27 -15.94
CA MET A 354 -29.18 2.02 -16.25
C MET A 354 -29.31 3.50 -15.91
N ASN A 355 -30.47 4.10 -16.18
CA ASN A 355 -30.73 5.48 -15.81
C ASN A 355 -30.67 5.69 -14.29
N ALA A 356 -31.15 4.71 -13.51
CA ALA A 356 -31.03 4.74 -12.05
C ALA A 356 -29.56 4.64 -11.61
N VAL A 357 -28.76 3.76 -12.22
CA VAL A 357 -27.31 3.64 -11.97
C VAL A 357 -26.60 4.97 -12.24
N VAL A 358 -26.81 5.59 -13.41
CA VAL A 358 -26.24 6.90 -13.78
C VAL A 358 -26.69 7.99 -12.81
N GLY A 359 -27.97 8.03 -12.46
CA GLY A 359 -28.52 9.01 -11.53
C GLY A 359 -27.93 8.91 -10.13
N VAL A 360 -27.76 7.68 -9.61
CA VAL A 360 -27.11 7.45 -8.31
C VAL A 360 -25.63 7.78 -8.35
N PHE A 361 -24.93 7.37 -9.41
CA PHE A 361 -23.51 7.67 -9.62
C PHE A 361 -23.26 9.19 -9.52
N LEU A 362 -24.03 9.99 -10.27
CA LEU A 362 -23.92 11.44 -10.27
C LEU A 362 -24.21 12.07 -8.91
N ARG A 363 -25.31 11.65 -8.27
CA ARG A 363 -25.68 12.12 -6.93
C ARG A 363 -24.55 11.87 -5.92
N VAL A 364 -23.88 10.72 -5.99
CA VAL A 364 -22.79 10.39 -5.06
C VAL A 364 -21.53 11.22 -5.37
N LEU A 365 -21.22 11.47 -6.65
CA LEU A 365 -20.09 12.32 -7.04
C LEU A 365 -20.23 13.78 -6.56
N GLU A 366 -21.45 14.31 -6.47
CA GLU A 366 -21.69 15.68 -5.97
C GLU A 366 -21.21 15.90 -4.53
N TYR A 367 -21.13 14.84 -3.71
CA TYR A 367 -20.66 14.93 -2.32
C TYR A 367 -19.15 14.75 -2.19
N PHE A 368 -18.44 14.43 -3.27
CA PHE A 368 -17.00 14.26 -3.22
C PHE A 368 -16.30 15.61 -3.12
N ASN A 369 -15.50 15.78 -2.06
CA ASN A 369 -14.63 16.94 -1.90
C ASN A 369 -13.17 16.54 -2.17
N GLY A 370 -12.71 16.74 -3.40
CA GLY A 370 -11.35 16.41 -3.85
C GLY A 370 -11.21 16.50 -5.36
N LEU A 371 -10.08 16.06 -5.89
CA LEU A 371 -9.80 16.02 -7.34
C LEU A 371 -10.17 14.66 -7.92
N LEU A 372 -11.14 14.65 -8.83
CA LEU A 372 -11.64 13.46 -9.51
C LEU A 372 -11.40 13.56 -11.01
N PHE A 373 -10.70 12.59 -11.58
CA PHE A 373 -10.64 12.35 -13.00
C PHE A 373 -11.58 11.22 -13.39
N LEU A 374 -12.42 11.47 -14.39
CA LEU A 374 -13.24 10.46 -15.06
C LEU A 374 -12.69 10.25 -16.47
N THR A 375 -12.49 9.00 -16.89
CA THR A 375 -12.10 8.73 -18.30
C THR A 375 -13.22 8.03 -19.04
N THR A 376 -13.46 8.44 -20.29
CA THR A 376 -14.40 7.78 -21.20
C THR A 376 -13.84 7.70 -22.62
N ASN A 377 -14.16 6.61 -23.31
CA ASN A 377 -13.90 6.44 -24.73
C ASN A 377 -15.06 6.93 -25.62
N ARG A 378 -16.21 7.26 -25.03
CA ARG A 378 -17.45 7.59 -25.74
C ARG A 378 -17.72 9.09 -25.76
N VAL A 379 -17.05 9.82 -26.65
CA VAL A 379 -17.16 11.30 -26.71
C VAL A 379 -18.58 11.75 -27.10
N ASP A 380 -19.24 11.01 -28.00
CA ASP A 380 -20.52 11.42 -28.59
C ASP A 380 -21.76 10.97 -27.78
N ASP A 381 -21.55 10.13 -26.76
CA ASP A 381 -22.60 9.44 -25.99
C ASP A 381 -22.50 9.77 -24.49
N ILE A 382 -22.18 11.03 -24.17
CA ILE A 382 -22.07 11.53 -22.80
C ILE A 382 -23.42 12.14 -22.38
N ASP A 383 -23.88 11.80 -21.18
CA ASP A 383 -25.05 12.43 -20.56
C ASP A 383 -24.78 13.89 -20.19
N GLU A 384 -25.66 14.81 -20.62
CA GLU A 384 -25.54 16.26 -20.39
C GLU A 384 -25.54 16.62 -18.89
N ALA A 385 -26.20 15.83 -18.04
CA ALA A 385 -26.20 16.01 -16.60
C ALA A 385 -24.80 15.79 -15.98
N ILE A 386 -23.92 15.07 -16.67
CA ILE A 386 -22.53 14.83 -16.25
C ILE A 386 -21.67 16.00 -16.65
N VAL A 387 -21.85 16.46 -17.89
CA VAL A 387 -21.15 17.63 -18.42
C VAL A 387 -21.38 18.85 -17.52
N SER A 388 -22.63 19.10 -17.13
CA SER A 388 -23.00 20.23 -16.26
C SER A 388 -22.47 20.14 -14.82
N ARG A 389 -22.04 18.96 -14.36
CA ARG A 389 -21.47 18.74 -13.02
C ARG A 389 -19.94 18.72 -13.01
N CYS A 390 -19.31 18.53 -14.17
CA CYS A 390 -17.86 18.58 -14.29
C CYS A 390 -17.42 20.04 -14.39
N ILE A 391 -16.39 20.43 -13.64
CA ILE A 391 -15.81 21.77 -13.74
C ILE A 391 -15.14 21.96 -15.11
N ALA A 392 -14.59 20.87 -15.67
CA ALA A 392 -13.96 20.86 -16.97
C ALA A 392 -14.20 19.55 -17.69
N MET A 393 -14.37 19.64 -19.00
CA MET A 393 -14.31 18.50 -19.91
C MET A 393 -13.15 18.70 -20.88
N ILE A 394 -12.21 17.76 -20.85
CA ILE A 394 -11.04 17.76 -21.71
C ILE A 394 -11.25 16.73 -22.81
N LYS A 395 -11.34 17.22 -24.06
CA LYS A 395 -11.45 16.39 -25.24
C LYS A 395 -10.06 16.06 -25.77
N PHE A 396 -9.74 14.78 -25.79
CA PHE A 396 -8.49 14.26 -26.32
C PHE A 396 -8.70 13.78 -27.75
N TYR A 397 -7.83 14.25 -28.62
CA TYR A 397 -7.81 13.89 -30.03
C TYR A 397 -6.57 13.05 -30.33
N PRO A 398 -6.57 12.26 -31.42
CA PRO A 398 -5.35 11.65 -31.92
C PRO A 398 -4.26 12.71 -32.11
N PRO A 399 -2.99 12.41 -31.76
CA PRO A 399 -1.91 13.39 -31.88
C PRO A 399 -1.72 13.79 -33.34
N ASP A 400 -1.47 15.07 -33.60
CA ASP A 400 -1.06 15.56 -34.92
C ASP A 400 0.40 15.14 -35.24
N SER A 401 0.91 15.58 -36.40
CA SER A 401 2.27 15.25 -36.84
C SER A 401 3.34 15.71 -35.83
N ASP A 402 3.19 16.91 -35.28
CA ASP A 402 4.16 17.52 -34.36
C ASP A 402 4.13 16.85 -32.98
N ALA A 403 2.94 16.53 -32.49
CA ALA A 403 2.75 15.75 -31.27
C ALA A 403 3.30 14.33 -31.45
N ARG A 404 3.04 13.66 -32.58
CA ARG A 404 3.61 12.33 -32.87
C ARG A 404 5.13 12.37 -32.88
N ARG A 405 5.75 13.37 -33.50
CA ARG A 405 7.21 13.56 -33.49
C ARG A 405 7.74 13.63 -32.05
N LYS A 406 7.14 14.48 -31.21
CA LYS A 406 7.50 14.60 -29.79
C LYS A 406 7.33 13.27 -29.05
N ILE A 407 6.21 12.57 -29.25
CA ILE A 407 5.95 11.27 -28.60
C ILE A 407 6.98 10.23 -29.04
N TRP A 408 7.32 10.17 -30.33
CA TRP A 408 8.37 9.29 -30.85
C TRP A 408 9.71 9.56 -30.20
N SER A 409 10.13 10.83 -30.09
CA SER A 409 11.36 11.21 -29.39
C SER A 409 11.36 10.73 -27.94
N VAL A 410 10.30 11.02 -27.19
CA VAL A 410 10.20 10.62 -25.77
C VAL A 410 10.22 9.10 -25.61
N MET A 411 9.49 8.36 -26.45
CA MET A 411 9.40 6.90 -26.33
C MET A 411 10.68 6.19 -26.78
N THR A 412 11.34 6.67 -27.83
CA THR A 412 12.61 6.09 -28.30
C THR A 412 13.73 6.32 -27.28
N GLU A 413 13.82 7.52 -26.71
CA GLU A 413 14.74 7.82 -25.60
C GLU A 413 14.44 6.95 -24.37
N GLN A 414 13.17 6.84 -23.97
CA GLN A 414 12.76 6.03 -22.82
C GLN A 414 13.14 4.55 -22.96
N PHE A 415 13.14 4.00 -24.17
CA PHE A 415 13.50 2.60 -24.43
C PHE A 415 14.94 2.44 -24.95
N GLU A 416 15.77 3.48 -24.83
CA GLU A 416 17.20 3.47 -25.20
C GLU A 416 17.44 3.06 -26.67
N LEU A 417 16.52 3.46 -27.55
CA LEU A 417 16.64 3.24 -28.98
C LEU A 417 17.48 4.36 -29.60
N ALA A 418 18.66 4.03 -30.12
CA ALA A 418 19.51 4.97 -30.85
C ALA A 418 18.91 5.32 -32.23
N VAL A 419 17.98 6.27 -32.24
CA VAL A 419 17.24 6.75 -33.41
C VAL A 419 17.62 8.21 -33.65
N ASP A 420 17.97 8.56 -34.89
CA ASP A 420 18.26 9.95 -35.27
C ASP A 420 16.99 10.71 -35.66
N ALA A 421 17.10 12.03 -35.80
CA ALA A 421 15.96 12.89 -36.16
C ALA A 421 15.34 12.51 -37.51
N ALA A 422 16.15 12.08 -38.48
CA ALA A 422 15.68 11.67 -39.80
C ALA A 422 14.78 10.43 -39.74
N LEU A 423 15.15 9.43 -38.95
CA LEU A 423 14.34 8.25 -38.73
C LEU A 423 13.06 8.58 -37.94
N ILE A 424 13.08 9.55 -37.01
CA ILE A 424 11.86 10.01 -36.33
C ILE A 424 10.87 10.62 -37.34
N GLU A 425 11.33 11.47 -38.27
CA GLU A 425 10.46 11.99 -39.34
C GLU A 425 9.87 10.88 -40.19
N GLU A 426 10.71 9.90 -40.61
CA GLU A 426 10.24 8.74 -41.37
C GLU A 426 9.16 7.96 -40.61
N LEU A 427 9.31 7.77 -39.29
CA LEU A 427 8.31 7.09 -38.46
C LEU A 427 6.98 7.86 -38.35
N VAL A 428 7.02 9.19 -38.34
CA VAL A 428 5.81 10.04 -38.32
C VAL A 428 5.04 9.89 -39.63
N GLU A 429 5.74 9.82 -40.78
CA GLU A 429 5.13 9.59 -42.09
C GLU A 429 4.61 8.16 -42.25
N LEU A 430 5.36 7.17 -41.77
CA LEU A 430 4.99 5.75 -41.88
C LEU A 430 3.76 5.39 -41.04
N PHE A 431 3.56 6.06 -39.91
CA PHE A 431 2.49 5.77 -38.96
C PHE A 431 1.62 7.01 -38.69
N PRO A 432 0.89 7.52 -39.70
CA PRO A 432 0.18 8.79 -39.60
C PRO A 432 -1.05 8.73 -38.68
N ALA A 433 -1.55 7.53 -38.37
CA ALA A 433 -2.69 7.29 -37.49
C ALA A 433 -2.30 6.78 -36.09
N ALA A 434 -1.00 6.67 -35.79
CA ALA A 434 -0.55 6.07 -34.53
C ALA A 434 -0.90 6.94 -33.31
N THR A 435 -1.55 6.32 -32.32
CA THR A 435 -1.79 6.94 -31.02
C THR A 435 -0.55 6.86 -30.12
N GLY A 436 -0.54 7.58 -29.01
CA GLY A 436 0.55 7.49 -28.02
C GLY A 436 0.74 6.06 -27.48
N ARG A 437 -0.35 5.30 -27.30
CA ARG A 437 -0.30 3.88 -26.93
C ARG A 437 0.34 3.02 -28.02
N ASP A 438 0.06 3.33 -29.29
CA ASP A 438 0.61 2.59 -30.43
C ASP A 438 2.12 2.77 -30.51
N ILE A 439 2.56 4.03 -30.48
CA ILE A 439 3.97 4.45 -30.48
C ILE A 439 4.74 3.79 -29.33
N LYS A 440 4.24 3.92 -28.08
CA LYS A 440 4.85 3.30 -26.90
C LYS A 440 5.01 1.79 -27.05
N GLY A 441 3.95 1.11 -27.49
CA GLY A 441 3.97 -0.35 -27.64
C GLY A 441 4.90 -0.81 -28.76
N LEU A 442 4.95 -0.07 -29.87
CA LEU A 442 5.85 -0.37 -30.98
C LEU A 442 7.31 -0.12 -30.60
N ALA A 443 7.64 1.02 -29.99
CA ALA A 443 8.99 1.32 -29.50
C ALA A 443 9.47 0.25 -28.50
N LYS A 444 8.63 -0.15 -27.54
CA LYS A 444 8.95 -1.24 -26.59
C LYS A 444 9.24 -2.57 -27.29
N LEU A 445 8.45 -2.92 -28.31
CA LEU A 445 8.64 -4.17 -29.07
C LEU A 445 9.94 -4.12 -29.88
N VAL A 446 10.21 -2.99 -30.54
CA VAL A 446 11.45 -2.76 -31.30
C VAL A 446 12.66 -2.83 -30.39
N ALA A 447 12.63 -2.21 -29.21
CA ALA A 447 13.73 -2.30 -28.23
C ALA A 447 14.04 -3.74 -27.83
N LYS A 448 13.01 -4.54 -27.52
CA LYS A 448 13.20 -5.98 -27.25
C LYS A 448 13.76 -6.73 -28.45
N PHE A 449 13.26 -6.44 -29.65
CA PHE A 449 13.69 -7.09 -30.88
C PHE A 449 15.16 -6.78 -31.21
N CYS A 450 15.54 -5.51 -31.17
CA CYS A 450 16.90 -5.02 -31.39
C CYS A 450 17.88 -5.60 -30.36
N ALA A 451 17.50 -5.61 -29.08
CA ALA A 451 18.33 -6.20 -28.02
C ALA A 451 18.57 -7.71 -28.25
N GLN A 452 17.52 -8.47 -28.60
CA GLN A 452 17.63 -9.91 -28.81
C GLN A 452 18.37 -10.28 -30.10
N LYS A 453 18.17 -9.51 -31.18
CA LYS A 453 18.77 -9.74 -32.50
C LYS A 453 20.11 -9.04 -32.69
N LYS A 454 20.56 -8.24 -31.70
CA LYS A 454 21.79 -7.45 -31.74
C LYS A 454 21.89 -6.60 -33.02
N MET A 455 20.82 -5.89 -33.34
CA MET A 455 20.75 -5.04 -34.52
C MET A 455 20.28 -3.63 -34.17
N PRO A 456 20.74 -2.58 -34.88
CA PRO A 456 20.29 -1.22 -34.63
C PRO A 456 18.82 -1.03 -35.02
N PRO A 457 18.11 -0.08 -34.39
CA PRO A 457 16.78 0.32 -34.83
C PRO A 457 16.86 0.93 -36.24
N SER A 458 15.89 0.58 -37.09
CA SER A 458 15.76 1.12 -38.45
C SER A 458 14.30 1.05 -38.87
N ALA A 459 13.90 1.85 -39.87
CA ALA A 459 12.53 1.85 -40.36
C ALA A 459 12.03 0.46 -40.79
N ALA A 460 12.92 -0.38 -41.34
CA ALA A 460 12.59 -1.78 -41.67
C ALA A 460 12.23 -2.62 -40.44
N VAL A 461 12.93 -2.41 -39.31
CA VAL A 461 12.61 -3.09 -38.04
C VAL A 461 11.29 -2.58 -37.49
N PHE A 462 11.02 -1.27 -37.54
CA PHE A 462 9.74 -0.70 -37.12
C PHE A 462 8.57 -1.24 -37.95
N LYS A 463 8.68 -1.25 -39.29
CA LYS A 463 7.70 -1.86 -40.21
C LYS A 463 7.48 -3.35 -39.92
N ARG A 464 8.55 -4.10 -39.63
CA ARG A 464 8.43 -5.52 -39.29
C ARG A 464 7.71 -5.72 -37.95
N CYS A 465 8.03 -4.93 -36.94
CA CYS A 465 7.41 -5.00 -35.62
C CYS A 465 5.96 -4.50 -35.63
N SER A 466 5.61 -3.56 -36.50
CA SER A 466 4.26 -3.00 -36.60
C SER A 466 3.23 -4.03 -37.07
N ILE A 467 3.63 -5.00 -37.91
CA ILE A 467 2.79 -6.14 -38.33
C ILE A 467 2.26 -6.91 -37.11
N PHE A 468 3.12 -7.17 -36.11
CA PHE A 468 2.72 -7.89 -34.89
C PHE A 468 1.85 -7.07 -33.94
N ARG A 469 1.69 -5.77 -34.23
CA ARG A 469 0.87 -4.83 -33.46
C ARG A 469 -0.42 -4.46 -34.18
N GLY A 470 -0.64 -4.98 -35.40
CA GLY A 470 -1.82 -4.65 -36.22
C GLY A 470 -1.90 -3.17 -36.59
N MET A 471 -0.75 -2.50 -36.73
CA MET A 471 -0.70 -1.09 -37.10
C MET A 471 -0.69 -0.94 -38.62
N ASP A 472 -1.61 -0.13 -39.14
CA ASP A 472 -1.63 0.24 -40.55
C ASP A 472 -0.46 1.18 -40.87
N ILE A 473 0.22 0.88 -41.98
CA ILE A 473 1.29 1.71 -42.52
C ILE A 473 0.64 2.68 -43.52
N GLY A 474 1.08 3.93 -43.51
CA GLY A 474 0.67 4.92 -44.52
C GLY A 474 0.91 4.40 -45.95
N PRO A 475 0.14 4.87 -46.95
CA PRO A 475 0.39 4.49 -48.35
C PRO A 475 1.86 4.77 -48.70
N PRO A 476 2.55 3.88 -49.44
CA PRO A 476 3.93 4.12 -49.82
C PRO A 476 3.99 5.43 -50.62
N ASN A 477 4.87 6.35 -50.20
CA ASN A 477 5.19 7.56 -50.97
C ASN A 477 5.49 7.13 -52.41
N ARG A 478 4.56 7.43 -53.33
CA ARG A 478 4.85 7.40 -54.76
C ARG A 478 5.69 8.65 -55.01
N HIS A 479 7.01 8.46 -55.00
CA HIS A 479 7.96 9.44 -55.51
C HIS A 479 7.70 9.74 -56.99
#